data_AF-A0A962IS49-F1
#
_entry.id   AF-A0A962IS49-F1
#
_cell.length_a   1.000
_cell.length_b   1.000
_cell.length_c   1.000
_cell.angle_alpha   90.00
_cell.angle_beta   90.00
_cell.angle_gamma   90.00
#
_symmetry.space_group_name_H-M   'P 1'
#
loop_
_entity.id
_entity.type
_entity.pdbx_description
1 polymer ?
#
loop_
_entity_poly.entity_id
_entity_poly.type
_entity_poly.pdbx_seq_one_letter_code
_entity_poly.pdbx_strand_id
1 'polypeptide(L)'
;MTSGLAQQQSRLKALISRGREQGYLTYSDVNDHLPDEISDPEQIEDIISMINDMGIAVHETAPESDDLMQEGDSTDELAAEEAAAVLVAVESEAGRTTDPVRMYMREMGTVELLTREGEIVIAKRIEEGIRDVLHALAAYPGTVEAILNAYDESQTEEGKLADILIGFLDPAEFVPP
;
A
#
# COMPACT_ATOMS: atom_id res chain seq x y z
N MET A 1 9.10 -22.83 -8.09
CA MET A 1 9.28 -21.47 -7.54
C MET A 1 10.64 -21.26 -6.87
N THR A 2 11.24 -22.27 -6.23
CA THR A 2 12.54 -22.15 -5.51
C THR A 2 13.79 -21.95 -6.39
N SER A 3 13.72 -22.23 -7.69
CA SER A 3 14.90 -22.19 -8.59
C SER A 3 15.25 -20.79 -9.11
N GLY A 4 14.29 -19.85 -9.16
CA GLY A 4 14.53 -18.49 -9.65
C GLY A 4 15.31 -17.65 -8.64
N LEU A 5 14.84 -17.63 -7.40
CA LEU A 5 15.45 -16.91 -6.28
C LEU A 5 16.89 -17.35 -5.99
N ALA A 6 17.17 -18.65 -6.04
CA ALA A 6 18.53 -19.17 -5.84
C ALA A 6 19.48 -18.74 -6.97
N GLN A 7 18.97 -18.64 -8.20
CA GLN A 7 19.76 -18.19 -9.35
C GLN A 7 19.96 -16.67 -9.36
N GLN A 8 18.97 -15.91 -8.87
CA GLN A 8 19.05 -14.45 -8.64
C GLN A 8 20.08 -14.13 -7.54
N GLN A 9 20.02 -14.80 -6.40
CA GLN A 9 21.02 -14.68 -5.33
C GLN A 9 22.44 -14.97 -5.82
N SER A 10 22.59 -15.98 -6.69
CA SER A 10 23.90 -16.30 -7.29
C SER A 10 24.42 -15.19 -8.21
N ARG A 11 23.55 -14.47 -8.93
CA ARG A 11 23.94 -13.38 -9.83
C ARG A 11 24.34 -12.13 -9.06
N LEU A 12 23.54 -11.75 -8.07
CA LEU A 12 23.85 -10.58 -7.23
C LEU A 12 25.13 -10.80 -6.41
N LYS A 13 25.33 -12.01 -5.87
CA LYS A 13 26.56 -12.38 -5.17
C LYS A 13 27.78 -12.33 -6.10
N ALA A 14 27.64 -12.73 -7.36
CA ALA A 14 28.70 -12.63 -8.35
C ALA A 14 29.04 -11.17 -8.69
N LEU A 15 28.02 -10.31 -8.79
CA LEU A 15 28.20 -8.87 -9.03
C LEU A 15 28.97 -8.20 -7.88
N ILE A 16 28.57 -8.46 -6.63
CA ILE A 16 29.25 -7.92 -5.44
C ILE A 16 30.70 -8.39 -5.36
N SER A 17 30.95 -9.68 -5.65
CA SER A 17 32.32 -10.23 -5.67
C SER A 17 33.20 -9.54 -6.71
N ARG A 18 32.65 -9.32 -7.91
CA ARG A 18 33.35 -8.62 -9.00
C ARG A 18 33.60 -7.14 -8.68
N GLY A 19 32.61 -6.44 -8.12
CA GLY A 19 32.74 -5.05 -7.71
C GLY A 19 33.80 -4.85 -6.63
N ARG A 20 33.92 -5.82 -5.71
CA ARG A 20 34.98 -5.82 -4.68
C ARG A 20 36.37 -6.09 -5.24
N GLU A 21 36.51 -6.98 -6.23
CA GLU A 21 37.79 -7.24 -6.90
C GLU A 21 38.26 -6.05 -7.76
N GLN A 22 37.32 -5.35 -8.40
CA GLN A 22 37.61 -4.26 -9.32
C GLN A 22 37.66 -2.89 -8.62
N GLY A 23 37.08 -2.77 -7.42
CA GLY A 23 36.96 -1.52 -6.68
C GLY A 23 35.86 -0.58 -7.20
N TYR A 24 35.18 -0.96 -8.29
CA TYR A 24 34.09 -0.20 -8.87
C TYR A 24 33.09 -1.11 -9.62
N LEU A 25 31.88 -0.60 -9.84
CA LEU A 25 30.87 -1.18 -10.73
C LEU A 25 30.32 -0.10 -11.67
N THR A 26 29.83 -0.51 -12.84
CA THR A 26 29.13 0.43 -13.75
C THR A 26 27.61 0.31 -13.64
N TYR A 27 26.87 1.37 -14.00
CA TYR A 27 25.39 1.29 -14.09
C TYR A 27 24.93 0.18 -15.03
N SER A 28 25.66 -0.07 -16.12
CA SER A 28 25.41 -1.20 -17.02
C SER A 28 25.60 -2.54 -16.34
N ASP A 29 26.67 -2.71 -15.54
CA ASP A 29 26.92 -3.97 -14.83
C ASP A 29 25.81 -4.25 -13.80
N VAL A 30 25.34 -3.21 -13.09
CA VAL A 30 24.24 -3.34 -12.13
C VAL A 30 22.93 -3.70 -12.85
N ASN A 31 22.59 -2.98 -13.92
CA ASN A 31 21.37 -3.21 -14.70
C ASN A 31 21.33 -4.59 -15.38
N ASP A 32 22.47 -5.10 -15.88
CA ASP A 32 22.55 -6.40 -16.54
C ASP A 32 22.38 -7.60 -15.59
N HIS A 33 22.62 -7.38 -14.29
CA HIS A 33 22.51 -8.40 -13.26
C HIS A 33 21.21 -8.28 -12.44
N LEU A 34 20.44 -7.21 -12.65
CA LEU A 34 19.11 -7.01 -12.09
C LEU A 34 18.06 -7.82 -12.88
N PRO A 35 17.04 -8.39 -12.21
CA PRO A 35 15.91 -9.02 -12.90
C PRO A 35 15.07 -8.01 -13.69
N ASP A 36 14.47 -8.44 -14.81
CA ASP A 36 13.55 -7.62 -15.61
C ASP A 36 12.34 -7.07 -14.80
N GLU A 37 12.02 -7.70 -13.67
CA GLU A 37 10.96 -7.30 -12.73
C GLU A 37 11.29 -6.00 -11.97
N ILE A 38 12.57 -5.65 -11.84
CA ILE A 38 13.06 -4.41 -11.22
C ILE A 38 13.39 -3.41 -12.33
N SER A 39 12.34 -2.80 -12.89
CA SER A 39 12.46 -1.78 -13.95
C SER A 39 12.22 -0.36 -13.43
N ASP A 40 11.96 -0.19 -12.14
CA ASP A 40 11.64 1.12 -11.56
C ASP A 40 12.91 1.92 -11.26
N PRO A 41 13.09 3.13 -11.82
CA PRO A 41 14.27 3.94 -11.57
C PRO A 41 14.57 4.18 -10.08
N GLU A 42 13.54 4.35 -9.24
CA GLU A 42 13.71 4.58 -7.80
C GLU A 42 14.31 3.35 -7.10
N GLN A 43 13.86 2.15 -7.48
CA GLN A 43 14.37 0.91 -6.91
C GLN A 43 15.81 0.65 -7.34
N ILE A 44 16.17 1.05 -8.56
CA ILE A 44 17.54 0.96 -9.06
C ILE A 44 18.44 1.93 -8.28
N GLU A 45 17.98 3.16 -8.02
CA GLU A 45 18.71 4.14 -7.20
C GLU A 45 18.91 3.64 -5.76
N ASP A 46 17.89 3.04 -5.14
CA ASP A 46 18.00 2.45 -3.80
C ASP A 46 19.05 1.32 -3.75
N ILE A 47 19.10 0.46 -4.78
CA ILE A 47 20.08 -0.62 -4.91
C ILE A 47 21.49 -0.06 -5.09
N ILE A 48 21.64 1.01 -5.89
CA ILE A 48 22.92 1.69 -6.07
C ILE A 48 23.40 2.36 -4.78
N SER A 49 22.49 2.96 -4.00
CA SER A 49 22.82 3.49 -2.66
C SER A 49 23.31 2.38 -1.75
N MET A 50 22.63 1.24 -1.71
CA MET A 50 23.04 0.08 -0.90
C MET A 50 24.42 -0.47 -1.31
N ILE A 51 24.74 -0.51 -2.61
CA ILE A 51 26.07 -0.94 -3.10
C ILE A 51 27.17 0.06 -2.70
N ASN A 52 26.89 1.36 -2.75
CA ASN A 52 27.84 2.39 -2.29
C ASN A 52 28.08 2.29 -0.77
N ASP A 53 27.04 2.00 0.02
CA ASP A 53 27.17 1.77 1.48
C ASP A 53 28.04 0.55 1.81
N MET A 54 28.16 -0.41 0.89
CA MET A 54 29.07 -1.56 0.99
C MET A 54 30.53 -1.24 0.63
N GLY A 55 30.83 0.01 0.24
CA GLY A 55 32.16 0.48 -0.12
C GLY A 55 32.57 0.20 -1.57
N ILE A 56 31.62 -0.08 -2.46
CA ILE A 56 31.86 -0.27 -3.90
C ILE A 56 31.31 0.93 -4.65
N ALA A 57 32.19 1.72 -5.29
CA ALA A 57 31.77 2.90 -6.04
C ALA A 57 31.07 2.51 -7.35
N VAL A 58 29.86 3.04 -7.57
CA VAL A 58 29.12 2.83 -8.82
C VAL A 58 29.25 4.05 -9.74
N HIS A 59 29.84 3.86 -10.93
CA HIS A 59 30.09 4.92 -11.91
C HIS A 59 29.28 4.74 -13.21
N GLU A 60 28.87 5.84 -13.85
CA GLU A 60 28.15 5.80 -15.14
C GLU A 60 29.02 5.23 -16.28
N THR A 61 30.33 5.46 -16.22
CA THR A 61 31.31 4.93 -17.17
C THR A 61 32.52 4.43 -16.38
N ALA A 62 33.18 3.38 -16.87
CA ALA A 62 34.39 2.86 -16.21
C ALA A 62 35.44 3.98 -16.07
N PRO A 63 35.93 4.26 -14.85
CA PRO A 63 36.95 5.29 -14.64
C PRO A 63 38.25 4.92 -15.37
N GLU A 64 38.94 5.92 -15.94
CA GLU A 64 40.28 5.71 -16.49
C GLU A 64 41.25 5.36 -15.35
N SER A 65 42.25 4.53 -15.64
CA SER A 65 43.09 3.81 -14.67
C SER A 65 43.87 4.65 -13.65
N ASP A 66 43.86 5.98 -13.76
CA ASP A 66 44.53 6.93 -12.85
C ASP A 66 43.64 7.37 -11.66
N ASP A 67 42.32 7.13 -11.69
CA ASP A 67 41.40 7.54 -10.61
C ASP A 67 41.14 6.43 -9.55
N LEU A 68 41.74 5.25 -9.72
CA LEU A 68 41.67 4.14 -8.76
C LEU A 68 42.58 4.42 -7.55
N MET A 69 42.25 5.44 -6.76
CA MET A 69 42.81 5.57 -5.41
C MET A 69 42.25 4.44 -4.55
N GLN A 70 43.15 3.54 -4.19
CA GLN A 70 42.90 2.38 -3.36
C GLN A 70 42.57 2.80 -1.91
N GLU A 71 41.32 3.21 -1.65
CA GLU A 71 40.78 3.18 -0.29
C GLU A 71 40.36 1.75 0.02
N GLY A 72 41.34 0.94 0.42
CA GLY A 72 41.08 -0.34 1.05
C GLY A 72 40.49 -0.10 2.43
N ASP A 73 39.18 0.13 2.52
CA ASP A 73 38.47 -0.02 3.78
C ASP A 73 37.97 -1.46 3.88
N SER A 74 38.53 -2.18 4.86
CA SER A 74 38.18 -3.54 5.18
C SER A 74 36.80 -3.57 5.85
N THR A 75 35.73 -3.51 5.06
CA THR A 75 34.39 -3.77 5.58
C THR A 75 34.21 -5.27 5.81
N ASP A 76 33.93 -5.60 7.07
CA ASP A 76 33.85 -6.94 7.65
C ASP A 76 32.96 -7.88 6.82
N GLU A 77 33.38 -9.13 6.62
CA GLU A 77 32.64 -10.15 5.84
C GLU A 77 31.21 -10.36 6.39
N LEU A 78 31.02 -10.11 7.68
CA LEU A 78 29.73 -10.14 8.38
C LEU A 78 28.77 -9.03 7.96
N ALA A 79 29.28 -7.81 7.71
CA ALA A 79 28.48 -6.68 7.25
C ALA A 79 27.98 -6.88 5.81
N ALA A 80 28.77 -7.56 4.98
CA ALA A 80 28.39 -7.90 3.61
C ALA A 80 27.30 -8.98 3.57
N GLU A 81 27.32 -9.95 4.49
CA GLU A 81 26.29 -10.98 4.60
C GLU A 81 24.96 -10.40 5.10
N GLU A 82 25.02 -9.47 6.05
CA GLU A 82 23.85 -8.75 6.55
C GLU A 82 23.24 -7.82 5.49
N ALA A 83 24.06 -7.08 4.75
CA ALA A 83 23.60 -6.23 3.64
C ALA A 83 23.01 -7.05 2.49
N ALA A 84 23.60 -8.20 2.15
CA ALA A 84 23.03 -9.11 1.15
C ALA A 84 21.68 -9.69 1.60
N ALA A 85 21.52 -9.97 2.90
CA ALA A 85 20.23 -10.41 3.45
C ALA A 85 19.18 -9.29 3.41
N VAL A 86 19.57 -8.03 3.66
CA VAL A 86 18.69 -6.86 3.56
C VAL A 86 18.28 -6.61 2.10
N LEU A 87 19.20 -6.68 1.16
CA LEU A 87 18.92 -6.56 -0.28
C LEU A 87 17.92 -7.64 -0.75
N VAL A 88 18.08 -8.89 -0.31
CA VAL A 88 17.15 -9.98 -0.60
C VAL A 88 15.77 -9.74 0.05
N ALA A 89 15.72 -9.15 1.25
CA ALA A 89 14.47 -8.80 1.91
C ALA A 89 13.73 -7.65 1.20
N VAL A 90 14.46 -6.65 0.70
CA VAL A 90 13.93 -5.55 -0.12
C VAL A 90 13.43 -6.07 -1.47
N GLU A 91 14.12 -7.05 -2.08
CA GLU A 91 13.70 -7.72 -3.33
C GLU A 91 12.45 -8.60 -3.12
N SER A 92 12.30 -9.22 -1.94
CA SER A 92 11.09 -9.96 -1.55
C SER A 92 9.85 -9.07 -1.46
N GLU A 93 10.04 -7.76 -1.32
CA GLU A 93 9.02 -6.71 -1.32
C GLU A 93 9.07 -5.84 -2.58
N ALA A 94 9.48 -6.41 -3.73
CA ALA A 94 9.38 -5.76 -5.05
C ALA A 94 7.98 -5.13 -5.24
N GLY A 95 7.88 -3.81 -5.08
CA GLY A 95 6.61 -3.07 -5.05
C GLY A 95 6.40 -2.17 -3.82
N ARG A 96 7.33 -2.13 -2.85
CA ARG A 96 7.41 -1.04 -1.86
C ARG A 96 7.83 0.24 -2.58
N THR A 97 6.83 0.98 -3.05
CA THR A 97 7.00 2.38 -3.43
C THR A 97 6.81 3.24 -2.19
N THR A 98 7.61 4.30 -2.05
CA THR A 98 7.41 5.32 -1.02
C THR A 98 6.43 6.40 -1.48
N ASP A 99 5.96 6.34 -2.73
CA ASP A 99 4.98 7.26 -3.30
C ASP A 99 3.57 6.98 -2.71
N PRO A 100 2.97 7.95 -1.98
CA PRO A 100 1.65 7.78 -1.36
C PRO A 100 0.50 7.54 -2.36
N VAL A 101 0.60 8.11 -3.56
CA VAL A 101 -0.40 7.93 -4.63
C VAL A 101 -0.31 6.52 -5.16
N ARG A 102 0.90 6.01 -5.37
CA ARG A 102 1.12 4.66 -5.90
C ARG A 102 0.78 3.59 -4.86
N MET A 103 1.02 3.88 -3.57
CA MET A 103 0.48 3.11 -2.44
C MET A 103 -1.05 3.04 -2.49
N TYR A 104 -1.73 4.19 -2.62
CA TYR A 104 -3.19 4.24 -2.69
C TYR A 104 -3.75 3.47 -3.89
N MET A 105 -3.19 3.66 -5.09
CA MET A 105 -3.66 2.98 -6.29
C MET A 105 -3.49 1.47 -6.20
N ARG A 106 -2.41 1.01 -5.58
CA ARG A 106 -2.18 -0.41 -5.32
C ARG A 106 -3.24 -0.94 -4.35
N GLU A 107 -3.48 -0.26 -3.24
CA GLU A 107 -4.44 -0.69 -2.22
C GLU A 107 -5.89 -0.65 -2.75
N MET A 108 -6.27 0.42 -3.44
CA MET A 108 -7.57 0.54 -4.11
C MET A 108 -7.76 -0.55 -5.18
N GLY A 109 -6.69 -0.92 -5.90
CA GLY A 109 -6.72 -1.98 -6.90
C GLY A 109 -6.82 -3.41 -6.34
N THR A 110 -6.62 -3.61 -5.03
CA THR A 110 -6.84 -4.93 -4.40
C THR A 110 -8.32 -5.27 -4.26
N VAL A 111 -9.19 -4.26 -4.28
CA VAL A 111 -10.63 -4.43 -4.14
C VAL A 111 -11.26 -4.55 -5.52
N GLU A 112 -11.94 -5.67 -5.77
CA GLU A 112 -12.62 -5.91 -7.04
C GLU A 112 -13.81 -4.95 -7.23
N LEU A 113 -14.09 -4.61 -8.49
CA LEU A 113 -15.25 -3.79 -8.83
C LEU A 113 -16.56 -4.56 -8.59
N LEU A 114 -17.56 -3.85 -8.08
CA LEU A 114 -18.88 -4.43 -7.85
C LEU A 114 -19.61 -4.68 -9.18
N THR A 115 -20.36 -5.78 -9.22
CA THR A 115 -21.40 -5.99 -10.24
C THR A 115 -22.69 -5.30 -9.79
N ARG A 116 -23.58 -5.01 -10.74
CA ARG A 116 -24.92 -4.46 -10.43
C ARG A 116 -25.67 -5.30 -9.39
N GLU A 117 -25.54 -6.62 -9.43
CA GLU A 117 -26.17 -7.51 -8.45
C GLU A 117 -25.51 -7.39 -7.07
N GLY A 118 -24.17 -7.26 -7.02
CA GLY A 118 -23.43 -7.00 -5.79
C GLY A 118 -23.80 -5.67 -5.13
N GLU A 119 -23.99 -4.62 -5.93
CA GLU A 119 -24.50 -3.33 -5.45
C GLU A 119 -25.87 -3.45 -4.79
N ILE A 120 -26.80 -4.21 -5.40
CA ILE A 120 -28.14 -4.43 -4.85
C ILE A 120 -28.08 -5.18 -3.52
N VAL A 121 -27.22 -6.18 -3.40
CA VAL A 121 -27.06 -6.94 -2.14
C VAL A 121 -26.53 -6.04 -1.02
N ILE A 122 -25.54 -5.20 -1.33
CA ILE A 122 -25.00 -4.24 -0.35
C ILE A 122 -26.08 -3.23 0.06
N ALA A 123 -26.85 -2.70 -0.90
CA ALA A 123 -27.94 -1.77 -0.62
C ALA A 123 -28.98 -2.38 0.34
N LYS A 124 -29.46 -3.59 0.06
CA LYS A 124 -30.40 -4.30 0.95
C LYS A 124 -29.84 -4.52 2.34
N ARG A 125 -28.57 -4.93 2.45
CA ARG A 125 -27.91 -5.12 3.75
C ARG A 125 -27.79 -3.82 4.55
N ILE A 126 -27.56 -2.69 3.88
CA ILE A 126 -27.56 -1.37 4.52
C ILE A 126 -28.97 -1.01 5.01
N GLU A 127 -30.00 -1.23 4.19
CA GLU A 127 -31.40 -0.98 4.57
C GLU A 127 -31.85 -1.83 5.76
N GLU A 128 -31.51 -3.12 5.76
CA GLU A 128 -31.75 -4.04 6.87
C GLU A 128 -31.05 -3.55 8.14
N GLY A 129 -29.77 -3.17 8.05
CA GLY A 129 -29.02 -2.64 9.20
C GLY A 129 -29.61 -1.35 9.77
N ILE A 130 -30.08 -0.44 8.90
CA ILE A 130 -30.79 0.78 9.34
C ILE A 130 -32.09 0.40 10.05
N ARG A 131 -32.84 -0.57 9.52
CA ARG A 131 -34.09 -1.04 10.11
C ARG A 131 -33.87 -1.66 11.49
N ASP A 132 -32.82 -2.44 11.65
CA ASP A 132 -32.45 -3.04 12.94
C ASP A 132 -32.11 -1.97 13.98
N VAL A 133 -31.34 -0.96 13.59
CA VAL A 133 -31.01 0.18 14.48
C VAL A 133 -32.28 0.95 14.88
N LEU A 134 -33.17 1.24 13.93
CA LEU A 134 -34.44 1.90 14.20
C LEU A 134 -35.33 1.07 15.13
N HIS A 135 -35.36 -0.25 14.93
CA HIS A 135 -36.12 -1.16 15.79
C HIS A 135 -35.57 -1.16 17.23
N ALA A 136 -34.25 -1.19 17.39
CA ALA A 136 -33.61 -1.10 18.69
C ALA A 136 -33.87 0.25 19.37
N LEU A 137 -33.81 1.36 18.63
CA LEU A 137 -34.15 2.70 19.12
C LEU A 137 -35.60 2.81 19.59
N ALA A 138 -36.54 2.21 18.87
CA ALA A 138 -37.95 2.20 19.23
C ALA A 138 -38.22 1.43 20.55
N ALA A 139 -37.43 0.39 20.83
CA ALA A 139 -37.51 -0.37 22.07
C ALA A 139 -36.74 0.28 23.23
N TYR A 140 -35.87 1.27 22.96
CA TYR A 140 -35.10 1.95 23.99
C TYR A 140 -36.00 2.91 24.81
N PRO A 141 -35.98 2.80 26.15
CA PRO A 141 -36.79 3.67 27.00
C PRO A 141 -36.45 5.16 26.81
N GLY A 142 -37.49 6.00 26.72
CA GLY A 142 -37.34 7.45 26.59
C GLY A 142 -37.21 7.96 25.14
N THR A 143 -36.91 7.10 24.15
CA THR A 143 -36.87 7.54 22.73
C THR A 143 -38.24 8.04 22.26
N VAL A 144 -39.29 7.26 22.51
CA VAL A 144 -40.66 7.62 22.11
C VAL A 144 -41.12 8.89 22.83
N GLU A 145 -40.82 9.01 24.12
CA GLU A 145 -41.15 10.20 24.91
C GLU A 145 -40.44 11.45 24.37
N ALA A 146 -39.16 11.34 24.02
CA ALA A 146 -38.41 12.45 23.44
C ALA A 146 -39.00 12.91 22.10
N ILE A 147 -39.43 11.97 21.24
CA ILE A 147 -40.08 12.30 19.96
C ILE A 147 -41.44 12.98 20.19
N LEU A 148 -42.24 12.50 21.14
CA LEU A 148 -43.52 13.09 21.48
C LEU A 148 -43.35 14.51 22.05
N ASN A 149 -42.37 14.72 22.93
CA ASN A 149 -42.07 16.05 23.47
C ASN A 149 -41.64 17.02 22.36
N ALA A 150 -40.78 16.57 21.44
CA ALA A 150 -40.41 17.38 20.27
C ALA A 150 -41.64 17.70 19.41
N TYR A 151 -42.53 16.73 19.20
CA TYR A 151 -43.78 16.95 18.47
C TYR A 151 -44.65 18.01 19.15
N ASP A 152 -44.85 17.92 20.48
CA ASP A 152 -45.64 18.89 21.24
C ASP A 152 -45.04 20.30 21.18
N GLU A 153 -43.71 20.42 21.26
CA GLU A 153 -42.99 21.68 21.04
C GLU A 153 -43.26 22.24 19.63
N SER A 154 -43.31 21.38 18.61
CA SER A 154 -43.59 21.81 17.23
C SER A 154 -45.00 22.35 17.02
N GLN A 155 -45.96 22.02 17.90
CA GLN A 155 -47.33 22.53 17.84
C GLN A 155 -47.46 23.95 18.42
N THR A 156 -46.44 24.45 19.09
CA THR A 156 -46.40 25.85 19.56
C THR A 156 -46.12 26.80 18.39
N GLU A 157 -46.49 28.09 18.51
CA GLU A 157 -46.43 29.05 17.39
C GLU A 157 -45.02 29.27 16.79
N GLU A 158 -43.96 28.83 17.46
CA GLU A 158 -42.56 28.93 17.00
C GLU A 158 -42.04 27.64 16.33
N GLY A 159 -42.79 26.54 16.40
CA GLY A 159 -42.38 25.22 15.93
C GLY A 159 -42.72 24.92 14.47
N LYS A 160 -41.91 24.08 13.81
CA LYS A 160 -42.22 23.54 12.48
C LYS A 160 -42.15 22.02 12.49
N LEU A 161 -43.23 21.37 12.05
CA LEU A 161 -43.29 19.91 11.95
C LEU A 161 -42.20 19.33 11.01
N ALA A 162 -41.84 20.09 9.96
CA ALA A 162 -40.80 19.70 9.01
C ALA A 162 -39.39 19.58 9.63
N ASP A 163 -39.17 20.18 10.81
CA ASP A 163 -37.90 20.06 11.54
C ASP A 163 -37.78 18.70 12.25
N ILE A 164 -38.89 17.97 12.41
CA ILE A 164 -38.96 16.68 13.11
C ILE A 164 -39.23 15.54 12.15
N LEU A 165 -40.09 15.74 11.16
CA LEU A 165 -40.60 14.67 10.31
C LEU A 165 -40.63 15.11 8.84
N ILE A 166 -39.88 14.40 8.01
CA ILE A 166 -39.78 14.65 6.57
C ILE A 166 -40.48 13.52 5.82
N GLY A 167 -41.69 13.79 5.32
CA GLY A 167 -42.48 12.84 4.54
C GLY A 167 -43.15 11.74 5.37
N PHE A 168 -43.99 10.95 4.73
CA PHE A 168 -44.57 9.74 5.33
C PHE A 168 -44.15 8.55 4.47
N LEU A 169 -43.96 7.39 5.11
CA LEU A 169 -43.88 6.13 4.40
C LEU A 169 -45.23 5.89 3.72
N ASP A 170 -45.26 5.93 2.39
CA ASP A 170 -46.42 5.50 1.62
C ASP A 170 -46.46 3.96 1.65
N PRO A 171 -47.47 3.33 2.28
CA PRO A 171 -47.56 1.87 2.32
C PRO A 171 -47.76 1.22 0.93
N ALA A 172 -48.04 2.00 -0.12
CA ALA A 172 -48.06 1.54 -1.50
C ALA A 172 -46.67 1.50 -2.16
N GLU A 173 -45.68 2.22 -1.62
CA GLU A 173 -44.27 2.02 -1.97
C GLU A 173 -43.81 0.73 -1.29
N PHE A 174 -43.80 -0.35 -2.06
CA PHE A 174 -43.41 -1.68 -1.63
C PHE A 174 -42.00 -1.65 -1.01
N VAL A 175 -41.92 -1.64 0.32
CA VAL A 175 -40.70 -1.96 1.06
C VAL A 175 -40.72 -3.48 1.26
N PRO A 176 -40.03 -4.27 0.41
CA PRO A 176 -39.91 -5.69 0.70
C PRO A 176 -39.26 -5.87 2.09
N PRO A 177 -39.63 -6.93 2.83
CA PRO A 177 -38.99 -7.28 4.08
C PRO A 177 -37.48 -7.43 3.89
#